data_AF-A0ABD4SVJ1-F1
#
_entry.id   AF-A0ABD4SVJ1-F1
#
_cell.length_a   1.000
_cell.length_b   1.000
_cell.length_c   1.000
_cell.angle_alpha   90.00
_cell.angle_beta   90.00
_cell.angle_gamma   90.00
#
_symmetry.space_group_name_H-M   'P 1'
#
loop_
_entity.id
_entity.type
_entity.pdbx_description
1 polymer ?
#
loop_
_entity_poly.entity_id
_entity_poly.type
_entity_poly.pdbx_seq_one_letter_code
_entity_poly.pdbx_strand_id
1 'polypeptide(L)'
;GLLRGAAELAPRVNRLLGTDLTLGAAELSRRLAMSESTLRRHLADEGHSLRELREHCRLERALALVQTSSLPIGQVAEACGYASASRFSARFRTRFGCTPRSLRAAR
;
A
#
# COMPACT_ATOMS: atom_id res chain seq x y z
N GLY A 1 8.42 31.85 -3.65
CA GLY A 1 9.21 31.09 -4.64
C GLY A 1 9.12 29.61 -4.36
N LEU A 2 8.40 28.89 -5.24
CA LEU A 2 8.45 27.47 -5.67
C LEU A 2 9.11 26.34 -4.83
N LEU A 3 9.31 26.47 -3.52
CA LEU A 3 9.92 25.41 -2.69
C LEU A 3 9.04 24.97 -1.50
N ARG A 4 7.71 25.03 -1.63
CA ARG A 4 6.77 24.41 -0.67
C ARG A 4 6.08 23.14 -1.17
N GLY A 5 6.34 22.72 -2.43
CA GLY A 5 5.64 21.58 -3.06
C GLY A 5 6.45 20.27 -3.16
N ALA A 6 7.67 20.23 -2.61
CA ALA A 6 8.60 19.10 -2.78
C ALA A 6 8.50 18.02 -1.67
N ALA A 7 7.63 18.20 -0.67
CA ALA A 7 7.53 17.33 0.51
C ALA A 7 6.20 16.57 0.61
N GLU A 8 5.59 16.19 -0.52
CA GLU A 8 4.26 15.54 -0.52
C GLU A 8 4.08 14.47 -1.61
N LEU A 9 5.14 13.90 -2.17
CA LEU A 9 4.98 12.89 -3.21
C LEU A 9 4.40 11.59 -2.65
N ALA A 10 4.88 11.12 -1.50
CA ALA A 10 4.36 9.92 -0.85
C ALA A 10 2.85 10.00 -0.53
N PRO A 11 2.32 11.07 0.10
CA PRO A 11 0.87 11.25 0.27
C PRO A 11 0.06 11.20 -1.04
N ARG A 12 0.59 11.79 -2.13
CA ARG A 12 -0.08 11.76 -3.45
C ARG A 12 -0.10 10.36 -4.05
N VAL A 13 1.00 9.63 -3.94
CA VAL A 13 1.10 8.23 -4.37
C VAL A 13 0.14 7.35 -3.56
N ASN A 14 0.10 7.52 -2.23
CA ASN A 14 -0.82 6.79 -1.36
C ASN A 14 -2.30 7.06 -1.72
N ARG A 15 -2.65 8.31 -2.03
CA ARG A 15 -4.01 8.65 -2.48
C ARG A 15 -4.39 7.91 -3.75
N LEU A 16 -3.50 7.87 -4.75
CA LEU A 16 -3.74 7.14 -6.00
C LEU A 16 -3.86 5.64 -5.75
N LEU A 17 -2.94 5.05 -4.99
CA LEU A 17 -2.97 3.62 -4.65
C LEU A 17 -4.17 3.24 -3.78
N GLY A 18 -4.66 4.16 -2.94
CA GLY A 18 -5.87 3.97 -2.14
C GLY A 18 -7.14 3.84 -3.00
N THR A 19 -7.16 4.46 -4.19
CA THR A 19 -8.26 4.30 -5.16
C THR A 19 -8.11 3.04 -6.01
N ASP A 20 -6.89 2.70 -6.40
CA ASP A 20 -6.60 1.55 -7.24
C ASP A 20 -5.20 0.99 -6.94
N LEU A 21 -5.16 -0.18 -6.31
CA LEU A 21 -3.93 -0.87 -5.93
C LEU A 21 -3.20 -1.50 -7.12
N THR A 22 -3.81 -1.53 -8.31
CA THR A 22 -3.23 -2.11 -9.53
C THR A 22 -2.34 -1.13 -10.28
N LEU A 23 -2.40 0.17 -9.97
CA LEU A 23 -1.62 1.22 -10.64
C LEU A 23 -0.11 0.95 -10.55
N GLY A 24 0.49 0.68 -11.71
CA GLY A 24 1.94 0.49 -11.89
C GLY A 24 2.74 1.80 -11.81
N ALA A 25 4.06 1.69 -11.80
CA ALA A 25 4.96 2.86 -11.76
C ALA A 25 4.74 3.80 -12.95
N ALA A 26 4.60 3.24 -14.16
CA ALA A 26 4.33 4.00 -15.38
C ALA A 26 3.06 4.85 -15.29
N GLU A 27 1.98 4.30 -14.74
CA GLU A 27 0.71 5.01 -14.63
C GLU A 27 0.74 6.05 -13.53
N LEU A 28 1.35 5.74 -12.38
CA LEU A 28 1.57 6.71 -11.32
C LEU A 28 2.41 7.88 -11.80
N SER A 29 3.50 7.62 -12.52
CA SER A 29 4.39 8.68 -13.02
C SER A 29 3.68 9.55 -14.04
N ARG A 30 2.87 8.96 -14.95
CA ARG A 30 2.02 9.69 -15.90
C ARG A 30 1.05 10.63 -15.20
N ARG A 31 0.31 10.14 -14.20
CA ARG A 31 -0.65 10.94 -13.42
C ARG A 31 0.00 12.04 -12.59
N LEU A 32 1.28 11.88 -12.25
CA LEU A 32 2.07 12.82 -11.48
C LEU A 32 2.94 13.74 -12.36
N ALA A 33 2.77 13.68 -13.69
CA ALA A 33 3.51 14.49 -14.68
C ALA A 33 5.04 14.38 -14.55
N MET A 34 5.55 13.15 -14.36
CA MET A 34 6.98 12.88 -14.24
C MET A 34 7.37 11.54 -14.86
N SER A 35 8.68 11.34 -15.08
CA SER A 35 9.21 10.02 -15.44
C SER A 35 9.22 9.08 -14.23
N GLU A 36 9.26 7.77 -14.46
CA GLU A 36 9.36 6.82 -13.34
C GLU A 36 10.66 6.99 -12.54
N SER A 37 11.76 7.38 -13.19
CA SER A 37 13.04 7.63 -12.53
C SER A 37 12.96 8.82 -11.59
N THR A 38 12.31 9.91 -12.02
CA THR A 38 12.06 11.09 -11.17
C THR A 38 11.16 10.74 -9.99
N LEU A 39 10.09 9.97 -10.23
CA LEU A 39 9.20 9.47 -9.17
C LEU A 39 9.97 8.68 -8.11
N ARG A 40 10.79 7.70 -8.53
CA ARG A 40 11.57 6.88 -7.60
C ARG A 40 12.61 7.70 -6.83
N ARG A 41 13.30 8.63 -7.50
CA ARG A 41 14.28 9.49 -6.85
C ARG A 41 13.64 10.38 -5.79
N HIS A 42 12.55 11.08 -6.14
CA HIS A 42 11.88 11.97 -5.18
C HIS A 42 11.27 11.20 -4.00
N LEU A 43 10.70 10.01 -4.23
CA LEU A 43 10.27 9.16 -3.14
C LEU A 43 11.44 8.75 -2.23
N ALA A 44 12.59 8.41 -2.81
CA ALA A 44 13.78 8.06 -2.04
C ALA A 44 14.33 9.25 -1.25
N ASP A 45 14.30 10.46 -1.82
CA ASP A 45 14.65 11.71 -1.15
C ASP A 45 13.70 12.00 0.04
N GLU A 46 12.43 11.55 -0.05
CA GLU A 46 11.44 11.54 1.04
C GLU A 46 11.57 10.34 2.00
N GLY A 47 12.55 9.44 1.81
CA GLY A 47 12.75 8.26 2.66
C GLY A 47 11.80 7.09 2.38
N HIS A 48 11.20 7.05 1.19
CA HIS A 48 10.22 6.04 0.80
C HIS A 48 10.58 5.35 -0.52
N SER A 49 10.14 4.10 -0.67
CA SER A 49 10.07 3.44 -1.97
C SER A 49 8.62 3.25 -2.41
N LEU A 50 8.38 3.25 -3.73
CA LEU A 50 7.05 2.93 -4.28
C LEU A 50 6.55 1.55 -3.81
N ARG A 51 7.46 0.60 -3.59
CA ARG A 51 7.13 -0.74 -3.09
C ARG A 51 6.57 -0.68 -1.68
N GLU A 52 7.21 0.07 -0.78
CA GLU A 52 6.77 0.23 0.60
C GLU A 52 5.42 0.93 0.68
N LEU A 53 5.23 2.01 -0.09
CA LEU A 53 3.94 2.71 -0.15
C LEU A 53 2.81 1.79 -0.63
N ARG A 54 3.07 0.96 -1.65
CA ARG A 54 2.09 -0.03 -2.10
C ARG A 54 1.83 -1.10 -1.05
N GLU A 55 2.86 -1.62 -0.39
CA GLU A 55 2.69 -2.59 0.70
C GLU A 55 1.84 -2.00 1.83
N HIS A 56 2.10 -0.74 2.21
CA HIS A 56 1.31 -0.01 3.18
C HIS A 56 -0.18 0.06 2.78
N CYS A 57 -0.50 0.59 1.59
CA CYS A 57 -1.90 0.68 1.12
C CYS A 57 -2.60 -0.69 1.06
N ARG A 58 -1.89 -1.75 0.67
CA ARG A 58 -2.45 -3.12 0.65
C ARG A 58 -2.79 -3.60 2.06
N LEU A 59 -1.93 -3.37 3.04
CA LEU A 59 -2.13 -3.81 4.41
C LEU A 59 -3.20 -3.00 5.14
N GLU A 60 -3.31 -1.70 4.88
CA GLU A 60 -4.41 -0.87 5.39
C GLU A 60 -5.78 -1.32 4.83
N ARG A 61 -5.86 -1.63 3.53
CA ARG A 61 -7.08 -2.23 2.93
C ARG A 61 -7.39 -3.59 3.55
N ALA A 62 -6.37 -4.41 3.78
CA ALA A 62 -6.55 -5.71 4.41
C ALA A 62 -7.06 -5.59 5.85
N LEU A 63 -6.55 -4.63 6.63
CA LEU A 63 -7.03 -4.35 7.99
C LEU A 63 -8.54 -4.06 7.98
N ALA A 64 -8.97 -3.16 7.11
CA ALA A 64 -10.39 -2.82 6.95
C ALA A 64 -11.24 -4.05 6.57
N LEU A 65 -10.79 -4.87 5.61
CA LEU A 65 -11.51 -6.08 5.20
C LEU A 65 -11.57 -7.14 6.31
N VAL A 66 -10.49 -7.32 7.06
CA VAL A 66 -10.45 -8.26 8.19
C VAL A 66 -11.45 -7.86 9.27
N GLN A 67 -11.57 -6.55 9.56
CA GLN A 67 -12.44 -6.01 10.59
C GLN A 67 -13.92 -5.92 10.16
N THR A 68 -14.20 -5.69 8.87
CA THR A 68 -15.58 -5.39 8.43
C THR A 68 -16.26 -6.54 7.71
N SER A 69 -15.52 -7.50 7.15
CA SER A 69 -16.07 -8.60 6.36
C SER A 69 -15.87 -9.99 6.98
N SER A 70 -16.63 -10.97 6.49
CA SER A 70 -16.49 -12.40 6.79
C SER A 70 -15.64 -13.16 5.75
N LEU A 71 -15.01 -12.46 4.79
CA LEU A 71 -14.23 -13.08 3.72
C LEU A 71 -13.14 -14.02 4.28
N PRO A 72 -12.96 -15.24 3.73
CA PRO A 72 -11.82 -16.08 4.05
C PRO A 72 -10.50 -15.31 3.95
N ILE A 73 -9.56 -15.53 4.88
CA ILE A 73 -8.28 -14.79 4.92
C ILE A 73 -7.49 -14.91 3.60
N GLY A 74 -7.60 -16.04 2.89
CA GLY A 74 -7.04 -16.20 1.55
C GLY A 74 -7.63 -15.22 0.54
N GLN A 75 -8.96 -15.06 0.51
CA GLN A 75 -9.64 -14.10 -0.37
C GLN A 75 -9.33 -12.65 0.02
N VAL A 76 -9.15 -12.34 1.31
CA VAL A 76 -8.67 -11.02 1.73
C VAL A 76 -7.26 -10.74 1.18
N ALA A 77 -6.37 -11.74 1.21
CA ALA A 77 -5.02 -11.61 0.65
C ALA A 77 -5.07 -11.33 -0.85
N GLU A 78 -5.85 -12.10 -1.61
CA GLU A 78 -6.05 -11.93 -3.05
C GLU A 78 -6.63 -10.55 -3.38
N ALA A 79 -7.69 -10.13 -2.68
CA ALA A 79 -8.33 -8.83 -2.86
C ALA A 79 -7.41 -7.64 -2.53
N CYS A 80 -6.34 -7.86 -1.78
CA CYS A 80 -5.30 -6.87 -1.47
C CYS A 80 -4.03 -7.06 -2.33
N GLY A 81 -4.06 -7.92 -3.36
CA GLY A 81 -2.97 -8.10 -4.30
C GLY A 81 -1.81 -8.98 -3.81
N TYR A 82 -2.06 -9.87 -2.84
CA TYR A 82 -1.11 -10.90 -2.42
C TYR A 82 -1.45 -12.24 -3.06
N ALA A 83 -0.51 -12.78 -3.84
CA ALA A 83 -0.64 -14.12 -4.44
C ALA A 83 -0.44 -15.27 -3.43
N SER A 84 -0.01 -14.97 -2.19
CA SER A 84 0.24 -15.97 -1.15
C SER A 84 -0.30 -15.50 0.19
N ALA A 85 -1.24 -16.27 0.74
CA ALA A 85 -1.83 -16.02 2.05
C ALA A 85 -0.80 -16.07 3.19
N SER A 86 0.23 -16.92 3.08
CA SER A 86 1.31 -17.01 4.07
C SER A 86 2.19 -15.75 4.06
N ARG A 87 2.58 -15.27 2.87
CA ARG A 87 3.34 -14.01 2.75
C ARG A 87 2.54 -12.82 3.24
N PHE A 88 1.26 -12.76 2.89
CA PHE A 88 0.32 -11.76 3.40
C PHE A 88 0.27 -11.79 4.94
N SER A 89 0.02 -12.94 5.54
CA SER A 89 -0.11 -13.07 7.00
C SER A 89 1.17 -12.68 7.74
N ALA A 90 2.34 -13.02 7.18
CA ALA A 90 3.63 -12.59 7.74
C ALA A 90 3.77 -11.06 7.71
N ARG A 91 3.48 -10.41 6.58
CA ARG A 91 3.57 -8.95 6.42
C ARG A 91 2.55 -8.21 7.29
N PHE A 92 1.32 -8.72 7.35
CA PHE A 92 0.28 -8.19 8.23
C PHE A 92 0.72 -8.23 9.70
N ARG A 93 1.29 -9.36 10.15
CA ARG A 93 1.84 -9.49 11.50
C ARG A 93 3.00 -8.54 11.76
N THR A 94 3.94 -8.41 10.82
CA THR A 94 5.03 -7.43 10.95
C THR A 94 4.51 -6.00 11.11
N ARG A 95 3.43 -5.64 10.41
CA ARG A 95 2.87 -4.28 10.41
C ARG A 95 1.96 -3.97 11.60
N PHE A 96 1.17 -4.95 12.06
CA PHE A 96 0.09 -4.74 13.05
C PHE A 96 0.28 -5.56 14.34
N GLY A 97 1.36 -6.30 14.49
CA GLY A 97 1.69 -7.07 15.70
C GLY A 97 0.89 -8.36 15.90
N CYS A 98 -0.12 -8.64 15.07
CA CYS A 98 -0.95 -9.84 15.16
C CYS A 98 -1.29 -10.40 13.77
N THR A 99 -1.78 -11.64 13.70
CA THR A 99 -2.20 -12.23 12.42
C THR A 99 -3.60 -11.75 12.00
N PRO A 100 -3.94 -11.78 10.70
CA PRO A 100 -5.29 -11.49 10.24
C PRO A 100 -6.37 -12.35 10.94
N ARG A 101 -6.07 -13.64 11.18
CA ARG A 101 -6.99 -14.56 11.84
C ARG A 101 -7.19 -14.21 13.32
N SER A 102 -6.11 -13.89 14.04
CA SER A 102 -6.22 -13.49 15.45
C SER A 102 -6.96 -12.17 15.61
N LEU A 103 -6.75 -11.20 14.70
CA LEU A 103 -7.50 -9.95 14.73
C LEU A 103 -8.99 -10.19 14.53
N ARG A 104 -9.38 -11.06 13.59
CA ARG A 104 -10.78 -11.39 13.35
C ARG A 104 -11.45 -12.07 14.54
N ALA A 105 -10.73 -12.98 15.20
CA ALA A 105 -11.26 -13.68 16.37
C ALA A 105 -11.50 -12.74 17.58
N ALA A 106 -10.86 -11.57 17.59
CA ALA A 106 -10.97 -10.56 18.63
C ALA A 106 -11.95 -9.41 18.30
N ARG A 107 -12.64 -9.46 17.14
CA ARG A 107 -13.70 -8.51 16.76
C ARG A 107 -14.97 -8.81 17.54
#